data_AF-A0A7S0BWQ5-F1
#
_entry.id   AF-A0A7S0BWQ5-F1
#
_cell.length_a   1.000
_cell.length_b   1.000
_cell.length_c   1.000
_cell.angle_alpha   90.00
_cell.angle_beta   90.00
_cell.angle_gamma   90.00
#
_symmetry.space_group_name_H-M   'P 1'
#
loop_
_entity.id
_entity.type
_entity.pdbx_description
1 polymer ?
#
loop_
_entity_poly.entity_id
_entity_poly.type
_entity_poly.pdbx_seq_one_letter_code
_entity_poly.pdbx_strand_id
1 'polypeptide(L)'
;PLFTVCESYPGVTPAEFAALFVKPHLATLFKIADRGIRGALLSNIHVLETLVDENASLNTTIFEPMCTGFTDSAAPLRELTLKSALVLVPRLNNVNREKLVRYLVRLQSDDESSIRTNA
;
A
#
# COMPACT_ATOMS: atom_id res chain seq x y z
N PRO A 1 -10.03 6.46 10.98
CA PRO A 1 -9.36 5.85 9.81
C PRO A 1 -10.01 4.50 9.49
N LEU A 2 -9.80 3.89 8.31
CA LEU A 2 -10.47 2.64 7.90
C LEU A 2 -10.45 1.54 8.99
N PHE A 3 -9.33 1.41 9.71
CA PHE A 3 -9.16 0.44 10.80
C PHE A 3 -9.66 0.91 12.17
N THR A 4 -9.94 2.20 12.38
CA THR A 4 -10.64 2.69 13.59
C THR A 4 -12.07 2.14 13.65
N VAL A 5 -12.67 1.83 12.50
CA VAL A 5 -13.98 1.16 12.43
C VAL A 5 -13.92 -0.23 13.08
N CYS A 6 -12.76 -0.89 13.12
CA CYS A 6 -12.58 -2.16 13.84
C CYS A 6 -12.94 -2.04 15.34
N GLU A 7 -12.66 -0.89 15.97
CA GLU A 7 -12.99 -0.64 17.38
C GLU A 7 -14.50 -0.65 17.64
N SER A 8 -15.32 -0.49 16.59
CA SER A 8 -16.78 -0.57 16.66
C SER A 8 -17.32 -2.01 16.61
N TYR A 9 -16.45 -3.02 16.41
CA TYR A 9 -16.82 -4.44 16.37
C TYR A 9 -16.26 -5.17 17.60
N PRO A 10 -16.99 -5.19 18.74
CA PRO A 10 -16.52 -5.84 19.95
C PRO A 10 -16.31 -7.34 19.72
N GLY A 11 -15.13 -7.84 20.09
CA GLY A 11 -14.77 -9.26 19.96
C GLY A 11 -14.17 -9.66 18.61
N VAL A 12 -13.93 -8.73 17.69
CA VAL A 12 -13.23 -8.98 16.42
C VAL A 12 -11.82 -8.37 16.49
N THR A 13 -10.79 -9.18 16.28
CA THR A 13 -9.40 -8.68 16.24
C THR A 13 -9.13 -7.87 14.97
N PRO A 14 -8.12 -6.97 14.95
CA PRO A 14 -7.76 -6.23 13.74
C PRO A 14 -7.45 -7.11 12.53
N ALA A 15 -6.83 -8.29 12.75
CA ALA A 15 -6.54 -9.25 11.69
C ALA A 15 -7.82 -9.91 11.14
N GLU A 16 -8.74 -10.32 12.01
CA GLU A 16 -10.04 -10.86 11.61
C GLU A 16 -10.88 -9.80 10.88
N PHE A 17 -10.87 -8.55 11.36
CA PHE A 17 -11.54 -7.45 10.69
C PHE A 17 -10.98 -7.23 9.28
N ALA A 18 -9.65 -7.22 9.15
CA ALA A 18 -8.98 -7.09 7.86
C ALA A 18 -9.36 -8.23 6.90
N ALA A 19 -9.39 -9.47 7.39
CA ALA A 19 -9.75 -10.64 6.60
C ALA A 19 -11.22 -10.63 6.16
N LEU A 20 -12.15 -10.29 7.05
CA LEU A 20 -13.59 -10.36 6.80
C LEU A 20 -14.13 -9.16 6.01
N PHE A 21 -13.66 -7.95 6.32
CA PHE A 21 -14.27 -6.72 5.82
C PHE A 21 -13.37 -5.94 4.85
N VAL A 22 -12.05 -6.09 4.94
CA VAL A 22 -11.12 -5.32 4.08
C VAL A 22 -10.70 -6.13 2.85
N LYS A 23 -10.30 -7.40 3.02
CA LYS A 23 -9.82 -8.28 1.94
C LYS A 23 -10.75 -8.29 0.72
N PRO A 24 -12.09 -8.46 0.84
CA PRO A 24 -12.98 -8.50 -0.32
C PRO A 24 -13.01 -7.21 -1.15
N HIS A 25 -12.66 -6.08 -0.53
CA HIS A 25 -12.73 -4.75 -1.13
C HIS A 25 -11.35 -4.14 -1.42
N LEU A 26 -10.26 -4.85 -1.13
CA LEU A 26 -8.92 -4.29 -1.13
C LEU A 26 -8.53 -3.64 -2.47
N ALA A 27 -8.80 -4.31 -3.59
CA ALA A 27 -8.54 -3.77 -4.92
C ALA A 27 -9.35 -2.50 -5.22
N THR A 28 -10.59 -2.43 -4.74
CA THR A 28 -11.44 -1.24 -4.88
C THR A 28 -10.92 -0.10 -4.00
N LEU A 29 -10.55 -0.40 -2.75
CA LEU A 29 -10.05 0.59 -1.80
C LEU A 29 -8.76 1.27 -2.29
N PHE A 30 -7.83 0.53 -2.90
CA PHE A 30 -6.60 1.12 -3.48
C PHE A 30 -6.86 2.05 -4.68
N LYS A 31 -7.98 1.88 -5.39
CA LYS A 31 -8.39 2.75 -6.50
C LYS A 31 -9.03 4.06 -6.02
N ILE A 32 -9.46 4.14 -4.77
CA ILE A 32 -10.06 5.36 -4.22
C ILE A 32 -8.96 6.41 -4.08
N ALA A 33 -9.16 7.58 -4.69
CA ALA A 33 -8.23 8.71 -4.65
C ALA A 33 -8.35 9.51 -3.34
N ASP A 34 -8.45 8.83 -2.19
CA ASP A 34 -8.54 9.43 -0.87
C ASP A 34 -7.26 9.16 -0.08
N ARG A 35 -6.66 10.23 0.47
CA ARG A 35 -5.39 10.15 1.21
C ARG A 35 -5.53 9.43 2.55
N GLY A 36 -6.67 9.56 3.22
CA GLY A 36 -6.94 8.91 4.50
C GLY A 36 -7.08 7.41 4.34
N ILE A 37 -7.80 6.96 3.30
CA ILE A 37 -7.92 5.54 2.93
C ILE A 37 -6.56 4.99 2.54
N ARG A 38 -5.82 5.68 1.66
CA ARG A 38 -4.48 5.23 1.23
C ARG A 38 -3.52 5.13 2.41
N GLY A 39 -3.46 6.17 3.25
CA GLY A 39 -2.66 6.15 4.47
C GLY A 39 -3.02 4.96 5.37
N ALA A 40 -4.32 4.73 5.60
CA ALA A 40 -4.77 3.62 6.43
C ALA A 40 -4.39 2.23 5.85
N LEU A 41 -4.50 2.04 4.54
CA LEU A 41 -4.09 0.80 3.87
C LEU A 41 -2.57 0.59 3.98
N LEU A 42 -1.78 1.61 3.63
CA LEU A 42 -0.33 1.51 3.61
C LEU A 42 0.27 1.34 5.01
N SER A 43 -0.29 2.00 6.03
CA SER A 43 0.12 1.82 7.43
C SER A 43 -0.13 0.40 7.96
N ASN A 44 -1.04 -0.36 7.33
CA ASN A 44 -1.38 -1.72 7.71
C ASN A 44 -0.88 -2.76 6.69
N ILE A 45 0.11 -2.41 5.86
CA ILE A 45 0.55 -3.24 4.75
C ILE A 45 1.03 -4.63 5.18
N HIS A 46 1.67 -4.76 6.34
CA HIS A 46 2.13 -6.06 6.88
C HIS A 46 0.98 -7.01 7.24
N VAL A 47 -0.17 -6.47 7.64
CA VAL A 47 -1.37 -7.30 7.82
C VAL A 47 -1.96 -7.63 6.46
N LEU A 48 -2.10 -6.62 5.60
CA LEU A 48 -2.75 -6.76 4.31
C LEU A 48 -1.98 -7.69 3.37
N GLU A 49 -0.65 -7.70 3.39
CA GLU A 49 0.15 -8.59 2.56
C GLU A 49 -0.27 -10.04 2.80
N THR A 50 -0.42 -10.48 4.05
CA THR A 50 -0.83 -11.86 4.37
C THR A 50 -2.21 -12.24 3.83
N LEU A 51 -3.04 -11.23 3.52
CA LEU A 51 -4.40 -11.41 3.03
C LEU A 51 -4.49 -11.39 1.50
N VAL A 52 -3.48 -10.85 0.81
CA VAL A 52 -3.51 -10.72 -0.66
C VAL A 52 -3.03 -12.01 -1.33
N ASP A 53 -3.81 -12.48 -2.29
CA ASP A 53 -3.42 -13.57 -3.17
C ASP A 53 -2.48 -13.05 -4.28
N GLU A 54 -1.24 -13.52 -4.29
CA GLU A 54 -0.14 -13.13 -5.21
C GLU A 54 -0.55 -13.18 -6.69
N ASN A 55 -1.24 -14.26 -7.05
CA ASN A 55 -1.53 -14.62 -8.43
C ASN A 55 -2.77 -13.91 -9.01
N ALA A 56 -3.64 -13.33 -8.19
CA ALA A 56 -4.94 -12.85 -8.66
C ALA A 56 -5.18 -11.36 -8.47
N SER A 57 -4.75 -10.76 -7.35
CA SER A 57 -5.14 -9.37 -7.03
C SER A 57 -3.95 -8.42 -6.85
N LEU A 58 -2.85 -8.86 -6.23
CA LEU A 58 -1.68 -8.00 -5.98
C LEU A 58 -1.11 -7.45 -7.29
N ASN A 59 -0.72 -8.36 -8.18
CA ASN A 59 0.02 -8.03 -9.39
C ASN A 59 -0.83 -7.46 -10.53
N THR A 60 -2.15 -7.56 -10.43
CA THR A 60 -3.11 -7.23 -11.50
C THR A 60 -3.92 -5.97 -11.20
N THR A 61 -4.33 -5.77 -9.94
CA THR A 61 -5.33 -4.76 -9.58
C THR A 61 -4.95 -3.86 -8.40
N ILE A 62 -3.98 -4.26 -7.58
CA ILE A 62 -3.58 -3.53 -6.37
C ILE A 62 -2.30 -2.73 -6.59
N PHE A 63 -1.28 -3.33 -7.22
CA PHE A 63 0.04 -2.71 -7.33
C PHE A 63 0.01 -1.36 -8.06
N GLU A 64 -0.61 -1.29 -9.24
CA GLU A 64 -0.63 -0.05 -10.03
C GLU A 64 -1.37 1.10 -9.30
N PRO A 65 -2.59 0.90 -8.74
CA PRO A 65 -3.22 1.94 -7.94
C PRO A 65 -2.44 2.34 -6.69
N MET A 66 -1.73 1.40 -6.04
CA MET A 66 -0.85 1.71 -4.91
C MET A 66 0.29 2.66 -5.31
N CYS A 67 0.91 2.44 -6.47
CA CYS A 67 2.03 3.24 -6.96
C CYS A 67 1.70 4.73 -7.18
N THR A 68 0.42 5.09 -7.30
CA THR A 68 0.01 6.52 -7.37
C THR A 68 0.45 7.33 -6.15
N GLY A 69 0.69 6.68 -5.01
CA GLY A 69 1.22 7.33 -3.81
C GLY A 69 2.66 7.84 -3.94
N PHE A 70 3.45 7.33 -4.90
CA PHE A 70 4.81 7.80 -5.14
C PHE A 70 4.88 9.24 -5.66
N THR A 71 3.78 9.75 -6.23
CA THR A 71 3.70 11.11 -6.78
C THR A 71 2.72 11.99 -6.01
N ASP A 72 2.32 11.60 -4.79
CA ASP A 72 1.47 12.47 -3.97
C ASP A 72 2.23 13.73 -3.53
N SER A 73 1.55 14.88 -3.51
CA SER A 73 2.13 16.14 -3.01
C SER A 73 2.58 16.08 -1.54
N ALA A 74 2.00 15.19 -0.74
CA ALA A 74 2.35 15.01 0.66
C ALA A 74 3.53 14.06 0.80
N ALA A 75 4.68 14.61 1.20
CA ALA A 75 5.89 13.85 1.54
C ALA A 75 5.64 12.61 2.42
N PRO A 76 4.87 12.67 3.52
CA PRO A 76 4.62 11.49 4.35
C PRO A 76 3.95 10.35 3.60
N LEU A 77 3.08 10.65 2.63
CA LEU A 77 2.38 9.61 1.86
C LEU A 77 3.29 8.96 0.82
N ARG A 78 4.19 9.74 0.20
CA ARG A 78 5.25 9.20 -0.69
C ARG A 78 6.18 8.26 0.08
N GLU A 79 6.66 8.70 1.25
CA GLU A 79 7.52 7.88 2.11
C GLU A 79 6.82 6.60 2.58
N LEU A 80 5.55 6.72 2.99
CA LEU A 80 4.76 5.57 3.41
C LEU A 80 4.54 4.59 2.23
N THR A 81 4.31 5.10 1.02
CA THR A 81 4.20 4.28 -0.20
C THR A 81 5.50 3.52 -0.49
N LEU A 82 6.65 4.18 -0.35
CA LEU A 82 7.96 3.56 -0.48
C LEU A 82 8.15 2.41 0.52
N LYS A 83 7.90 2.67 1.80
CA LYS A 83 8.01 1.64 2.85
C LYS A 83 7.09 0.46 2.57
N SER A 84 5.83 0.70 2.20
CA SER A 84 4.88 -0.36 1.87
C SER A 84 5.25 -1.15 0.62
N ALA A 85 5.83 -0.50 -0.40
CA ALA A 85 6.29 -1.19 -1.60
C ALA A 85 7.41 -2.19 -1.29
N LEU A 86 8.35 -1.84 -0.40
CA LEU A 86 9.45 -2.72 0.02
C LEU A 86 8.95 -4.01 0.67
N VAL A 87 7.89 -3.92 1.48
CA VAL A 87 7.23 -5.09 2.10
C VAL A 87 6.71 -6.05 1.02
N LEU A 88 6.14 -5.53 -0.06
CA LEU A 88 5.53 -6.33 -1.11
C LEU A 88 6.50 -6.89 -2.16
N VAL A 89 7.77 -6.43 -2.20
CA VAL A 89 8.76 -6.82 -3.23
C VAL A 89 8.86 -8.33 -3.47
N PRO A 90 8.92 -9.20 -2.42
CA PRO A 90 9.03 -10.64 -2.61
C PRO A 90 7.85 -11.26 -3.37
N ARG A 91 6.70 -10.57 -3.37
CA ARG A 91 5.40 -11.04 -3.89
C ARG A 91 5.05 -10.45 -5.26
N LEU A 92 5.89 -9.58 -5.79
CA LEU A 92 5.70 -8.98 -7.12
C LEU A 92 6.13 -9.96 -8.22
N ASN A 93 5.52 -9.84 -9.40
CA ASN A 93 6.04 -10.47 -10.62
C ASN A 93 7.17 -9.62 -11.24
N ASN A 94 7.86 -10.16 -12.25
CA ASN A 94 8.98 -9.45 -12.90
C ASN A 94 8.55 -8.08 -13.47
N VAL A 95 7.39 -8.01 -14.12
CA VAL A 95 6.87 -6.77 -14.73
C VAL A 95 6.67 -5.67 -13.69
N ASN A 96 6.09 -6.00 -12.53
CA ASN A 96 5.85 -5.05 -11.46
C ASN A 96 7.13 -4.69 -10.69
N ARG A 97 8.09 -5.62 -10.57
CA ARG A 97 9.43 -5.29 -10.05
C ARG A 97 10.15 -4.26 -10.93
N GLU A 98 10.14 -4.45 -12.24
CA GLU A 98 10.74 -3.47 -13.18
C GLU A 98 10.03 -2.11 -13.12
N LYS A 99 8.70 -2.10 -12.98
CA LYS A 99 7.94 -0.86 -12.72
C LYS A 99 8.36 -0.20 -11.42
N LEU A 100 8.51 -0.96 -10.34
CA LEU A 100 8.93 -0.44 -9.04
C LEU A 100 10.29 0.25 -9.14
N VAL A 101 11.27 -0.35 -9.82
CA VAL A 101 12.59 0.27 -10.04
C VAL A 101 12.47 1.65 -10.67
N ARG A 102 11.58 1.86 -11.64
CA ARG A 102 11.35 3.18 -12.25
C ARG A 102 10.80 4.21 -11.26
N TYR A 103 9.97 3.79 -10.29
CA TYR A 103 9.51 4.67 -9.22
C TYR A 103 10.66 5.01 -8.26
N LEU A 104 11.47 4.03 -7.85
CA LEU A 104 12.63 4.25 -6.97
C LEU A 104 13.64 5.22 -7.58
N VAL A 105 13.96 5.07 -8.87
CA VAL A 105 14.86 5.99 -9.59
C VAL A 105 14.32 7.43 -9.58
N ARG A 106 13.00 7.63 -9.70
CA ARG A 106 12.40 8.97 -9.61
C ARG A 106 12.51 9.55 -8.21
N LEU A 107 12.31 8.74 -7.17
CA LEU A 107 12.42 9.17 -5.77
C LEU A 107 13.85 9.59 -5.38
N GLN A 108 14.88 9.18 -6.12
CA GLN A 108 16.25 9.69 -5.93
C GLN A 108 16.36 11.21 -6.18
N SER A 109 15.38 11.81 -6.86
CA SER A 109 15.28 13.26 -7.10
C SER A 109 14.13 13.90 -6.32
N ASP A 110 13.59 13.23 -5.29
CA ASP A 110 12.52 13.77 -4.45
C ASP A 110 12.97 15.02 -3.70
N ASP A 111 12.08 15.99 -3.47
CA ASP A 111 12.39 17.21 -2.70
C ASP A 111 12.81 16.90 -1.26
N GLU A 112 12.25 15.85 -0.66
CA GLU A 112 12.56 15.45 0.71
C GLU A 112 13.82 14.59 0.77
N SER A 113 14.81 15.03 1.55
CA SER A 113 16.08 14.31 1.70
C SER A 113 15.91 12.92 2.29
N SER A 114 14.97 12.73 3.22
CA SER A 114 14.69 11.43 3.82
C SER A 114 14.19 10.41 2.79
N ILE A 115 13.37 10.84 1.83
CA ILE A 115 12.86 9.98 0.77
C ILE A 115 13.98 9.61 -0.19
N ARG A 116 14.83 10.58 -0.58
CA ARG A 116 16.01 10.29 -1.41
C ARG A 116 16.94 9.26 -0.77
N THR A 117 17.18 9.37 0.55
CA THR A 117 18.04 8.43 1.29
C THR A 117 17.44 7.02 1.38
N ASN A 118 16.11 6.90 1.43
CA ASN A 118 15.43 5.62 1.62
C ASN A 118 15.08 4.89 0.30
N ALA A 119 15.06 5.62 -0.83
CA ALA A 119 14.74 5.08 -2.15
C ALA A 119 15.89 4.24 -2.73
#